data_AF-A0A1F7LNZ9-F1
#
_entry.id   AF-A0A1F7LNZ9-F1
#
_cell.length_a   1.000
_cell.length_b   1.000
_cell.length_c   1.000
_cell.angle_alpha   90.00
_cell.angle_beta   90.00
_cell.angle_gamma   90.00
#
_symmetry.space_group_name_H-M   'P 1'
#
loop_
_entity.id
_entity.type
_entity.pdbx_description
1 polymer ?
#
loop_
_entity_poly.entity_id
_entity_poly.type
_entity_poly.pdbx_seq_one_letter_code
_entity_poly.pdbx_strand_id
1 'polypeptide(L)' 'MGEESTRHLLKAFGIAVTGLEDAVAAGGADGAKKAELDLRARMREIIALVERLSERAAKLS' A
#
# COMPACT_ATOMS: atom_id res chain seq x y z
N MET A 1 -20.20 0.62 -0.73
CA MET A 1 -19.08 1.05 -1.61
C MET A 1 -17.74 1.25 -0.88
N GLY A 2 -17.68 1.55 0.43
CA GLY A 2 -16.39 1.79 1.12
C GLY A 2 -15.57 0.54 1.49
N GLU A 3 -16.20 -0.54 1.97
CA GLU A 3 -15.49 -1.74 2.44
C GLU A 3 -14.76 -2.51 1.32
N GLU A 4 -15.38 -2.60 0.15
CA GLU A 4 -14.80 -3.30 -1.01
C GLU A 4 -13.58 -2.55 -1.56
N SER A 5 -13.58 -1.21 -1.48
CA SER A 5 -12.43 -0.37 -1.81
C SER A 5 -11.27 -0.56 -0.82
N THR A 6 -11.54 -0.69 0.49
CA THR A 6 -10.48 -0.95 1.48
C THR A 6 -9.85 -2.32 1.32
N ARG A 7 -10.65 -3.40 1.13
CA ARG A 7 -10.10 -4.75 0.93
C ARG A 7 -9.23 -4.82 -0.33
N HIS A 8 -9.66 -4.18 -1.41
CA HIS A 8 -8.88 -4.11 -2.64
C HIS A 8 -7.54 -3.39 -2.44
N LEU A 9 -7.56 -2.25 -1.73
CA LEU A 9 -6.36 -1.47 -1.44
C LEU A 9 -5.35 -2.27 -0.59
N LEU A 10 -5.81 -2.93 0.48
CA LEU A 10 -4.95 -3.73 1.34
C LEU A 10 -4.35 -4.93 0.59
N LYS A 11 -5.13 -5.57 -0.28
CA LYS A 11 -4.64 -6.64 -1.15
C LYS A 11 -3.55 -6.13 -2.10
N ALA A 12 -3.76 -4.99 -2.75
CA ALA A 12 -2.79 -4.39 -3.65
C ALA A 12 -1.49 -3.99 -2.92
N PHE A 13 -1.61 -3.47 -1.70
CA PHE A 13 -0.46 -3.18 -0.84
C PHE A 13 0.33 -4.45 -0.50
N GLY A 14 -0.35 -5.52 -0.07
CA GLY A 14 0.29 -6.81 0.22
C GLY A 14 1.03 -7.41 -0.98
N ILE A 15 0.42 -7.36 -2.16
CA ILE A 15 1.06 -7.80 -3.42
C ILE A 15 2.31 -6.97 -3.74
N ALA A 16 2.27 -5.66 -3.50
CA ALA A 16 3.43 -4.80 -3.72
C ALA A 16 4.57 -5.08 -2.74
N VAL A 17 4.26 -5.45 -1.48
CA VAL A 17 5.27 -5.90 -0.51
C VAL A 17 5.96 -7.17 -1.00
N THR A 18 5.17 -8.21 -1.32
CA THR A 18 5.74 -9.48 -1.80
C THR A 18 6.51 -9.30 -3.11
N GLY A 19 6.04 -8.42 -3.99
CA GLY A 19 6.76 -8.09 -5.24
C GLY A 19 8.13 -7.45 -4.99
N LEU A 20 8.28 -6.63 -3.95
CA LEU A 20 9.59 -6.10 -3.56
C LEU A 20 10.47 -7.18 -2.92
N GLU A 21 9.91 -8.02 -2.06
CA GLU A 21 10.63 -9.16 -1.46
C GLU A 21 11.20 -10.09 -2.54
N ASP A 22 10.37 -10.45 -3.53
CA ASP A 22 10.78 -11.28 -4.66
C ASP A 22 11.87 -10.61 -5.51
N ALA A 23 11.74 -9.31 -5.78
CA ALA A 23 12.72 -8.56 -6.56
C ALA A 23 14.08 -8.44 -5.84
N VAL A 24 14.06 -8.28 -4.52
CA VAL A 24 15.26 -8.29 -3.68
C VAL A 24 15.90 -9.69 -3.68
N ALA A 25 15.09 -10.74 -3.52
CA ALA A 25 15.57 -12.13 -3.54
C ALA A 25 16.20 -12.51 -4.89
N ALA A 26 15.68 -11.97 -6.00
CA ALA A 26 16.23 -12.18 -7.34
C ALA A 26 17.56 -11.44 -7.60
N GLY A 27 17.98 -10.50 -6.72
CA GLY A 27 19.26 -9.81 -6.79
C GLY A 27 19.38 -8.73 -7.89
N GLY A 28 18.28 -8.37 -8.54
CA GLY A 28 18.26 -7.37 -9.62
C GLY A 28 17.99 -5.96 -9.10
N ALA A 29 18.99 -5.07 -9.14
CA ALA A 29 18.86 -3.69 -8.63
C ALA A 29 17.73 -2.88 -9.29
N ASP A 30 17.58 -2.97 -10.61
CA ASP A 30 16.52 -2.25 -11.33
C ASP A 30 15.13 -2.79 -11.00
N GLY A 31 15.01 -4.11 -10.85
CA GLY A 31 13.76 -4.77 -10.45
C GLY A 31 13.35 -4.36 -9.04
N ALA A 32 14.29 -4.39 -8.09
CA ALA A 32 14.06 -3.96 -6.71
C ALA A 32 13.66 -2.49 -6.64
N LYS A 33 14.34 -1.61 -7.38
CA LYS A 33 14.01 -0.17 -7.44
C LYS A 33 12.60 0.08 -7.98
N LYS A 34 12.20 -0.65 -9.04
CA LYS A 34 10.84 -0.53 -9.58
C LYS A 34 9.80 -1.00 -8.56
N ALA A 35 10.01 -2.17 -7.96
CA ALA A 35 9.10 -2.71 -6.94
C ALA A 35 9.01 -1.80 -5.70
N GLU A 36 10.11 -1.15 -5.32
CA GLU A 36 10.13 -0.18 -4.23
C GLU A 36 9.25 1.04 -4.56
N LEU A 37 9.35 1.58 -5.78
CA LEU A 37 8.52 2.70 -6.21
C LEU A 37 7.02 2.35 -6.19
N ASP A 38 6.68 1.15 -6.65
CA ASP A 38 5.31 0.64 -6.63
C ASP A 38 4.79 0.47 -5.20
N LEU A 39 5.59 -0.11 -4.29
CA LEU A 39 5.23 -0.22 -2.87
C LEU A 39 5.04 1.16 -2.22
N ARG A 40 5.93 2.11 -2.49
CA ARG A 40 5.80 3.48 -1.99
C ARG A 40 4.53 4.17 -2.50
N ALA A 41 4.09 3.88 -3.73
CA ALA A 41 2.83 4.39 -4.24
C ALA A 41 1.63 3.84 -3.45
N ARG A 42 1.60 2.53 -3.19
CA ARG A 42 0.55 1.90 -2.38
C ARG A 42 0.55 2.38 -0.93
N MET A 43 1.73 2.63 -0.35
CA MET A 43 1.84 3.20 1.00
C MET A 43 1.15 4.56 1.11
N ARG A 44 1.28 5.44 0.11
CA ARG A 44 0.59 6.74 0.11
C ARG A 44 -0.94 6.59 0.13
N GLU A 45 -1.46 5.60 -0.59
CA GLU A 45 -2.91 5.32 -0.61
C GLU A 45 -3.40 4.79 0.75
N ILE A 46 -2.59 3.96 1.44
CA ILE A 46 -2.88 3.48 2.80
C ILE A 46 -2.89 4.64 3.80
N ILE A 47 -1.89 5.52 3.75
CA ILE A 47 -1.83 6.71 4.61
C ILE A 47 -3.08 7.56 4.42
N ALA A 48 -3.47 7.85 3.18
CA ALA A 48 -4.67 8.62 2.89
C ALA A 48 -5.95 7.93 3.39
N LEU A 49 -6.01 6.59 3.38
CA LEU A 49 -7.13 5.85 3.99
C LEU A 49 -7.17 6.07 5.51
N VAL A 50 -6.03 5.96 6.19
CA VAL A 50 -5.92 6.18 7.63
C VAL A 50 -6.34 7.60 7.99
N GLU A 51 -5.85 8.61 7.28
CA GLU A 51 -6.22 10.02 7.49
C GLU A 51 -7.74 10.23 7.40
N ARG A 52 -8.39 9.70 6.35
CA ARG A 52 -9.85 9.77 6.21
C ARG A 52 -10.60 9.07 7.33
N LEU A 53 -10.08 7.95 7.85
CA LEU A 53 -10.69 7.23 8.97
C LEU A 53 -10.53 8.01 10.28
N SER A 54 -9.35 8.58 10.52
CA SER A 54 -9.06 9.43 11.67
C SER A 54 -9.94 10.68 11.69
N GLU A 55 -10.11 11.36 10.55
CA GLU A 55 -11.03 12.50 10.44
C GLU A 55 -12.48 12.12 10.75
N ARG A 56 -12.92 10.93 10.33
CA ARG A 56 -14.26 10.43 10.65
C ARG A 56 -14.39 10.10 12.14
N ALA A 57 -13.37 9.49 12.74
CA ALA A 57 -13.35 9.18 14.16
C ALA A 57 -13.39 10.45 15.02
N ALA A 58 -12.64 11.48 14.64
CA ALA A 58 -12.61 12.77 15.35
C ALA A 58 -13.95 13.54 15.30
N LYS A 59 -14.86 13.21 14.38
CA LYS A 59 -16.22 13.77 14.33
C LYS A 59 -17.21 13.02 15.25
N LEU A 60 -16.81 11.88 15.79
CA LEU A 60 -17.60 11.09 16.73
C LEU A 60 -17.28 11.41 18.20
N SER A 61 -16.16 12.10 18.45
CA SER A 61 -15.74 12.63 19.75
C SER A 61 -16.28 14.03 19.98
#